data_AF-A0A318JF35-F1
#
_entry.id   AF-A0A318JF35-F1
#
_cell.length_a   1.000
_cell.length_b   1.000
_cell.length_c   1.000
_cell.angle_alpha   90.00
_cell.angle_beta   90.00
_cell.angle_gamma   90.00
#
_symmetry.space_group_name_H-M   'P 1'
#
loop_
_entity.id
_entity.type
_entity.pdbx_description
1 polymer ?
#
loop_
_entity_poly.entity_id
_entity_poly.type
_entity_poly.pdbx_seq_one_letter_code
_entity_poly.pdbx_strand_id
1 'polypeptide(L)'
;MTAVKKEIWATLAGISAFLGGLLHVIALIGGADWIYFFHAPPSVVESARLGTWLASVSTLFITALMWLCSLYAFSAAGYLRRLPLLRTGLLVVAFICIVRGLIFFPLILINSAWLKRLDTFEIVASVIWLAIGIFFALGLRAVWKKSC
;
A
#
# COMPACT_ATOMS: atom_id res chain seq x y z
N MET A 1 16.81 21.10 -12.50
CA MET A 1 15.38 20.70 -12.49
C MET A 1 15.10 19.22 -12.18
N THR A 2 16.07 18.29 -12.28
CA THR A 2 15.82 16.84 -12.08
C THR A 2 15.81 16.37 -10.62
N ALA A 3 16.36 17.15 -9.68
CA ALA A 3 16.35 16.82 -8.26
C ALA A 3 14.98 17.12 -7.60
N VAL A 4 14.41 18.30 -7.86
CA VAL A 4 13.09 18.73 -7.33
C VAL A 4 11.97 17.78 -7.75
N LYS A 5 11.93 17.34 -9.01
CA LYS A 5 10.93 16.36 -9.47
C LYS A 5 11.03 15.03 -8.71
N LYS A 6 12.22 14.59 -8.33
CA LYS A 6 12.42 13.31 -7.63
C LYS A 6 11.94 13.33 -6.19
N GLU A 7 12.11 14.47 -5.52
CA GLU A 7 11.64 14.65 -4.15
C GLU A 7 10.11 14.66 -4.09
N ILE A 8 9.43 15.27 -5.08
CA ILE A 8 7.97 15.25 -5.21
C ILE A 8 7.41 13.82 -5.28
N TRP A 9 8.00 12.93 -6.08
CA TRP A 9 7.50 11.55 -6.21
C TRP A 9 7.59 10.77 -4.89
N ALA A 10 8.69 10.92 -4.16
CA ALA A 10 8.87 10.28 -2.86
C ALA A 10 7.90 10.85 -1.82
N THR A 11 7.65 12.16 -1.84
CA THR A 11 6.64 12.81 -0.98
C THR A 11 5.23 12.31 -1.27
N LEU A 12 4.84 12.23 -2.55
CA LEU A 12 3.53 11.70 -2.95
C LEU A 12 3.37 10.22 -2.56
N ALA A 13 4.42 9.41 -2.69
CA ALA A 13 4.43 8.04 -2.20
C ALA A 13 4.23 7.97 -0.67
N GLY A 14 4.88 8.87 0.09
CA GLY A 14 4.75 8.94 1.53
C GLY A 14 3.36 9.37 2.00
N ILE A 15 2.78 10.39 1.36
CA ILE A 15 1.42 10.88 1.65
C ILE A 15 0.39 9.80 1.33
N SER A 16 0.48 9.16 0.15
CA SER A 16 -0.45 8.09 -0.24
C SER A 16 -0.38 6.89 0.71
N ALA A 17 0.81 6.47 1.12
CA ALA A 17 0.98 5.40 2.10
C ALA A 17 0.41 5.79 3.49
N PHE A 18 0.61 7.04 3.91
CA PHE A 18 0.05 7.55 5.17
C PHE A 18 -1.48 7.55 5.16
N LEU A 19 -2.07 8.12 4.11
CA LEU A 19 -3.53 8.17 3.92
C LEU A 19 -4.12 6.76 3.83
N GLY A 20 -3.44 5.83 3.16
CA GLY A 20 -3.85 4.43 3.12
C GLY A 20 -3.85 3.78 4.51
N GLY A 21 -2.82 4.01 5.33
CA GLY A 21 -2.79 3.54 6.72
C GLY A 21 -3.92 4.13 7.57
N LEU A 22 -4.21 5.43 7.38
CA LEU A 22 -5.32 6.12 8.05
C LEU A 22 -6.68 5.57 7.64
N LEU A 23 -6.88 5.27 6.35
CA LEU A 23 -8.09 4.62 5.83
C LEU A 23 -8.36 3.30 6.55
N HIS A 24 -7.33 2.48 6.81
CA HIS A 24 -7.46 1.22 7.54
C HIS A 24 -7.85 1.44 9.01
N VAL A 25 -7.32 2.48 9.66
CA VAL A 25 -7.75 2.84 11.02
C VAL A 25 -9.21 3.29 11.03
N ILE A 26 -9.62 4.12 10.07
CA ILE A 26 -11.01 4.56 9.92
C ILE A 26 -11.92 3.36 9.64
N ALA A 27 -11.49 2.41 8.81
CA ALA A 27 -12.21 1.17 8.55
C ALA A 27 -12.45 0.37 9.84
N LEU A 28 -11.44 0.28 10.70
CA LEU A 28 -11.53 -0.42 11.96
C LEU A 28 -12.50 0.27 12.94
N ILE A 29 -12.45 1.61 13.03
CA ILE A 29 -13.36 2.40 13.88
C ILE A 29 -14.79 2.35 13.33
N GLY A 30 -14.95 2.35 12.02
CA GLY A 30 -16.23 2.22 11.33
C GLY A 30 -16.88 0.83 11.46
N GLY A 31 -16.16 -0.16 12.01
CA GLY A 31 -16.69 -1.47 12.33
C GLY A 31 -16.94 -2.35 11.11
N ALA A 32 -17.79 -3.38 11.29
CA ALA A 32 -17.99 -4.43 10.30
C ALA A 32 -18.55 -3.91 8.97
N ASP A 33 -19.36 -2.85 8.96
CA ASP A 33 -19.96 -2.29 7.74
C ASP A 33 -18.92 -1.61 6.86
N TRP A 34 -17.96 -0.90 7.46
CA TRP A 34 -16.84 -0.32 6.72
C TRP A 34 -15.87 -1.40 6.23
N ILE A 35 -15.59 -2.41 7.05
CA ILE A 35 -14.76 -3.55 6.67
C ILE A 35 -15.41 -4.34 5.51
N TYR A 36 -16.73 -4.50 5.53
CA TYR A 36 -17.51 -5.07 4.43
C TYR A 36 -17.48 -4.17 3.18
N PHE A 37 -17.62 -2.85 3.34
CA PHE A 37 -17.54 -1.89 2.25
C PHE A 37 -16.19 -1.91 1.54
N PHE A 38 -15.09 -2.10 2.27
CA PHE A 38 -13.75 -2.31 1.70
C PHE A 38 -13.53 -3.72 1.13
N HIS A 39 -14.60 -4.51 0.98
CA HIS A 39 -14.57 -5.86 0.42
C HIS A 39 -13.60 -6.81 1.13
N ALA A 40 -13.45 -6.67 2.45
CA ALA A 40 -12.64 -7.59 3.23
C ALA A 40 -13.19 -9.04 3.10
N PRO A 41 -12.32 -10.05 3.26
CA PRO A 41 -12.75 -11.45 3.22
C PRO A 41 -13.91 -11.71 4.20
N PRO A 42 -14.84 -12.63 3.89
CA PRO A 42 -15.97 -12.93 4.78
C PRO A 42 -15.54 -13.29 6.20
N SER A 43 -14.39 -13.96 6.36
CA SER A 43 -13.81 -14.29 7.66
C SER A 43 -13.41 -13.05 8.48
N VAL A 44 -12.98 -11.96 7.83
CA VAL A 44 -12.60 -10.70 8.48
C VAL A 44 -13.84 -9.88 8.83
N VAL A 45 -14.83 -9.85 7.95
CA VAL A 45 -16.13 -9.18 8.23
C VAL A 45 -16.83 -9.86 9.40
N GLU A 46 -16.87 -11.19 9.40
CA GLU A 46 -17.47 -11.97 10.49
C GLU A 46 -16.69 -11.78 11.79
N SER A 47 -15.36 -11.75 11.71
CA SER A 47 -14.51 -11.44 12.86
C SER A 47 -14.84 -10.07 13.47
N ALA A 48 -15.05 -9.05 12.63
CA ALA A 48 -15.43 -7.70 13.06
C ALA A 48 -16.84 -7.67 13.69
N ARG A 49 -17.79 -8.47 13.18
CA ARG A 49 -19.15 -8.59 13.75
C ARG A 49 -19.15 -9.28 15.11
N LEU A 50 -18.34 -10.34 15.24
CA LEU A 50 -18.22 -11.12 16.47
C LEU A 50 -17.29 -10.48 17.51
N GLY A 51 -16.64 -9.35 17.19
CA GLY A 51 -15.71 -8.67 18.09
C GLY A 51 -14.44 -9.47 18.38
N THR A 52 -14.02 -10.36 17.47
CA THR A 52 -12.82 -11.19 17.65
C THR A 52 -11.57 -10.45 17.19
N TRP A 53 -10.39 -10.91 17.63
CA TRP A 53 -9.12 -10.21 17.40
C TRP A 53 -8.61 -10.22 15.96
N LEU A 54 -9.12 -11.10 15.09
CA LEU A 54 -8.57 -11.28 13.73
C LEU A 54 -8.66 -9.97 12.92
N ALA A 55 -9.84 -9.33 12.87
CA ALA A 55 -10.04 -8.09 12.13
C ALA A 55 -9.18 -6.93 12.65
N SER A 56 -9.12 -6.75 13.97
CA SER A 56 -8.34 -5.67 14.59
C SER A 56 -6.84 -5.88 14.40
N VAL A 57 -6.32 -7.08 14.65
CA VAL A 57 -4.90 -7.39 14.51
C VAL A 57 -4.44 -7.29 13.06
N SER A 58 -5.22 -7.81 12.11
CA SER A 58 -4.87 -7.69 10.69
C SER A 58 -4.84 -6.24 10.23
N THR A 59 -5.82 -5.44 10.68
CA THR A 59 -5.91 -4.03 10.28
C THR A 59 -4.78 -3.20 10.87
N LEU A 60 -4.47 -3.39 12.16
CA LEU A 60 -3.32 -2.74 12.80
C LEU A 60 -1.99 -3.13 12.15
N PHE A 61 -1.82 -4.40 11.80
CA PHE A 61 -0.63 -4.88 11.10
C PHE A 61 -0.45 -4.18 9.74
N ILE A 62 -1.52 -4.08 8.95
CA ILE A 62 -1.49 -3.39 7.65
C ILE A 62 -1.22 -1.89 7.84
N THR A 63 -1.91 -1.23 8.78
CA THR A 63 -1.68 0.19 9.10
C THR A 63 -0.21 0.44 9.47
N ALA A 64 0.35 -0.38 10.36
CA ALA A 64 1.74 -0.26 10.78
C ALA A 64 2.70 -0.39 9.58
N LEU A 65 2.44 -1.35 8.69
CA LEU A 65 3.23 -1.54 7.48
C LEU A 65 3.13 -0.32 6.55
N MET A 66 1.93 0.20 6.31
CA MET A 66 1.73 1.39 5.45
C MET A 66 2.40 2.64 6.02
N TRP A 67 2.34 2.85 7.34
CA TRP A 67 3.04 3.95 7.99
C TRP A 67 4.55 3.78 7.97
N LEU A 68 5.06 2.55 8.10
CA LEU A 68 6.47 2.26 7.90
C LEU A 68 6.92 2.65 6.48
N CYS A 69 6.15 2.28 5.46
CA CYS A 69 6.39 2.68 4.06
C CYS A 69 6.40 4.20 3.90
N SER A 70 5.47 4.90 4.56
CA SER A 70 5.39 6.36 4.56
C SER A 70 6.66 7.00 5.16
N LEU A 71 7.13 6.49 6.30
CA LEU A 71 8.38 6.93 6.93
C LEU A 71 9.59 6.72 6.01
N TYR A 72 9.68 5.58 5.34
CA TYR A 72 10.74 5.32 4.36
C TYR A 72 10.65 6.26 3.15
N ALA A 73 9.45 6.56 2.65
CA ALA A 73 9.26 7.49 1.54
C ALA A 73 9.66 8.93 1.91
N PHE A 74 9.28 9.40 3.10
CA PHE A 74 9.70 10.72 3.60
C PHE A 74 11.20 10.79 3.91
N SER A 75 11.81 9.69 4.36
CA SER A 75 13.27 9.58 4.51
C SER A 75 13.97 9.64 3.14
N ALA A 76 13.39 9.03 2.09
CA ALA A 76 13.91 9.13 0.72
C ALA A 76 13.74 10.54 0.11
N ALA A 77 12.68 11.26 0.48
CA ALA A 77 12.46 12.66 0.11
C ALA A 77 13.41 13.64 0.84
N GLY A 78 14.07 13.19 1.92
CA GLY A 78 15.01 14.00 2.69
C GLY A 78 14.40 14.77 3.87
N TYR A 79 13.12 14.54 4.20
CA TYR A 79 12.48 15.16 5.36
C TYR A 79 12.88 14.50 6.68
N LEU A 80 13.18 13.19 6.67
CA LEU A 80 13.61 12.44 7.84
C LEU A 80 15.09 12.03 7.74
N ARG A 81 15.72 11.83 8.90
CA ARG A 81 17.06 11.24 9.01
C ARG A 81 17.09 9.91 8.25
N ARG A 82 18.20 9.61 7.56
CA ARG A 82 18.34 8.38 6.76
C ARG A 82 18.13 7.16 7.66
N LEU A 83 17.07 6.41 7.42
CA LEU A 83 16.84 5.13 8.10
C LEU A 83 17.85 4.08 7.61
N PRO A 84 18.36 3.20 8.49
CA PRO A 84 19.09 2.01 8.06
C PRO A 84 18.16 1.18 7.17
N LEU A 85 18.68 0.61 6.08
CA LEU A 85 17.93 -0.20 5.11
C LEU A 85 16.90 0.54 4.23
N LEU A 86 17.00 1.87 4.09
CA LEU A 86 16.14 2.67 3.20
C LEU A 86 15.99 2.06 1.79
N ARG A 87 17.08 1.57 1.19
CA ARG A 87 17.06 0.96 -0.15
C ARG A 87 16.26 -0.35 -0.17
N THR A 88 16.51 -1.23 0.79
CA THR A 88 15.84 -2.53 0.90
C THR A 88 14.35 -2.33 1.19
N GLY A 89 14.00 -1.42 2.10
CA GLY A 89 12.61 -1.09 2.41
C GLY A 89 11.86 -0.58 1.17
N LEU A 90 12.40 0.41 0.46
CA LEU A 90 11.76 0.91 -0.76
C LEU A 90 11.65 -0.16 -1.85
N LEU A 91 12.66 -1.03 -2.01
CA LEU A 91 12.64 -2.10 -3.01
C LEU A 91 11.59 -3.16 -2.67
N VAL A 92 11.52 -3.59 -1.41
CA VAL A 92 10.52 -4.55 -0.92
C VAL A 92 9.11 -3.98 -1.09
N VAL A 93 8.87 -2.73 -0.71
CA VAL A 93 7.56 -2.08 -0.84
C VAL A 93 7.17 -1.93 -2.31
N ALA A 94 8.09 -1.46 -3.16
CA ALA A 94 7.84 -1.36 -4.59
C ALA A 94 7.52 -2.74 -5.19
N PHE A 95 8.28 -3.78 -4.82
CA PHE A 95 8.07 -5.15 -5.27
C PHE A 95 6.70 -5.67 -4.83
N ILE A 96 6.34 -5.54 -3.55
CA ILE A 96 5.04 -5.99 -3.03
C ILE A 96 3.90 -5.25 -3.73
N CYS A 97 3.99 -3.92 -3.88
CA CYS A 97 2.94 -3.12 -4.54
C CYS A 97 2.77 -3.49 -6.02
N ILE A 98 3.87 -3.65 -6.75
CA ILE A 98 3.85 -4.05 -8.16
C ILE A 98 3.32 -5.48 -8.31
N VAL A 99 3.84 -6.42 -7.52
CA VAL A 99 3.39 -7.81 -7.55
C VAL A 99 1.92 -7.91 -7.18
N ARG A 100 1.44 -7.17 -6.18
CA ARG A 100 0.01 -7.15 -5.81
C ARG A 100 -0.85 -6.59 -6.95
N GLY A 101 -0.48 -5.46 -7.54
CA GLY A 101 -1.20 -4.89 -8.69
C GLY A 101 -1.15 -5.77 -9.94
N LEU A 102 -0.09 -6.56 -10.10
CA LEU A 102 0.12 -7.41 -11.28
C LEU A 102 -0.49 -8.81 -11.12
N ILE A 103 -0.50 -9.40 -9.92
CA ILE A 103 -1.08 -10.73 -9.61
C ILE A 103 -2.56 -10.80 -9.97
N PHE A 104 -3.26 -9.67 -9.94
CA PHE A 104 -4.65 -9.58 -10.35
C PHE A 104 -4.86 -9.96 -11.83
N PHE A 105 -3.95 -9.57 -12.74
CA PHE A 105 -4.05 -9.87 -14.18
C PHE A 105 -3.99 -11.38 -14.54
N PRO A 106 -2.99 -12.18 -14.10
CA PRO A 106 -2.91 -13.60 -14.40
C PRO A 106 -4.00 -14.41 -13.68
N LEU A 107 -4.46 -14.00 -12.50
CA LEU A 107 -5.58 -14.65 -11.81
C LEU A 107 -6.89 -14.57 -12.61
N ILE A 108 -7.13 -13.44 -13.29
CA ILE A 108 -8.26 -13.27 -14.21
C ILE A 108 -8.15 -14.18 -15.45
N LEU A 109 -6.93 -14.34 -15.98
CA LEU A 109 -6.66 -15.14 -17.18
C LEU A 109 -6.77 -16.65 -16.95
N ILE A 110 -6.39 -17.13 -15.75
CA ILE A 110 -6.36 -18.57 -15.42
C ILE A 110 -7.76 -19.07 -15.01
N ASN A 111 -8.60 -18.22 -14.42
CA ASN A 111 -9.91 -18.65 -13.93
C ASN A 111 -11.00 -17.63 -14.28
N SER A 112 -11.77 -17.93 -15.33
CA SER A 112 -12.91 -17.12 -15.80
C SER A 112 -14.04 -17.00 -14.78
N ALA A 113 -14.06 -17.80 -13.70
CA ALA A 113 -14.99 -17.61 -12.58
C ALA A 113 -14.68 -16.34 -11.76
N TRP A 114 -13.42 -15.89 -11.70
CA TRP A 114 -13.05 -14.60 -11.09
C TRP A 114 -13.51 -13.40 -11.90
N LEU A 115 -13.81 -13.59 -13.20
CA LEU A 115 -14.37 -12.54 -14.06
C LEU A 115 -15.75 -12.07 -13.58
N LYS A 116 -16.53 -12.96 -12.94
CA LYS A 116 -17.83 -12.60 -12.31
C LYS A 116 -17.66 -11.86 -10.98
N ARG A 117 -16.47 -11.90 -10.39
CA ARG A 117 -16.09 -11.22 -9.14
C ARG A 117 -15.18 -10.01 -9.40
N LEU A 118 -15.04 -9.60 -10.66
CA LEU A 118 -14.39 -8.35 -11.05
C LEU A 118 -15.26 -7.19 -10.58
N ASP A 119 -15.08 -6.84 -9.31
CA ASP A 119 -15.68 -5.65 -8.76
C ASP A 119 -14.85 -4.43 -9.14
N THR A 120 -15.52 -3.30 -9.34
CA THR A 120 -14.88 -2.03 -9.71
C THR A 120 -13.83 -1.63 -8.66
N PHE A 121 -14.08 -1.98 -7.39
CA PHE A 121 -13.18 -1.74 -6.28
C PHE A 121 -11.82 -2.44 -6.45
N GLU A 122 -11.79 -3.70 -6.90
CA GLU A 122 -10.55 -4.47 -7.05
C GLU A 122 -9.69 -3.94 -8.21
N ILE A 123 -10.33 -3.52 -9.31
CA ILE A 123 -9.64 -2.88 -10.44
C ILE A 123 -9.04 -1.54 -10.00
N VAL A 124 -9.84 -0.69 -9.34
CA VAL A 124 -9.41 0.62 -8.85
C VAL A 124 -8.28 0.46 -7.83
N ALA A 125 -8.42 -0.46 -6.88
CA ALA A 125 -7.38 -0.77 -5.92
C ALA A 125 -6.09 -1.22 -6.62
N SER A 126 -6.16 -2.16 -7.56
CA SER A 126 -4.99 -2.65 -8.29
C SER A 126 -4.25 -1.54 -9.04
N VAL A 127 -4.98 -0.63 -9.70
CA VAL A 127 -4.40 0.55 -10.37
C VAL A 127 -3.72 1.48 -9.38
N ILE A 128 -4.37 1.76 -8.24
CA ILE A 128 -3.79 2.60 -7.17
C ILE A 128 -2.50 1.96 -6.62
N TRP A 129 -2.51 0.66 -6.31
CA TRP A 129 -1.35 -0.07 -5.82
C TRP A 129 -0.19 -0.07 -6.84
N LEU A 130 -0.50 -0.21 -8.13
CA LEU A 130 0.49 -0.13 -9.20
C LEU A 130 1.10 1.28 -9.29
N ALA A 131 0.28 2.33 -9.25
CA ALA A 131 0.73 3.72 -9.28
C ALA A 131 1.63 4.05 -8.08
N ILE A 132 1.24 3.62 -6.87
CA ILE A 132 2.04 3.78 -5.65
C ILE A 132 3.36 3.02 -5.79
N GLY A 133 3.35 1.78 -6.28
CA GLY A 133 4.56 0.98 -6.52
C GLY A 133 5.55 1.67 -7.47
N ILE A 134 5.04 2.34 -8.51
CA ILE A 134 5.86 3.15 -9.43
C ILE A 134 6.47 4.36 -8.71
N PHE A 135 5.71 5.07 -7.88
CA PHE A 135 6.25 6.20 -7.11
C PHE A 135 7.37 5.77 -6.16
N PHE A 136 7.22 4.63 -5.48
CA PHE A 136 8.28 4.04 -4.66
C PHE A 136 9.51 3.64 -5.49
N ALA A 137 9.34 3.04 -6.67
CA ALA A 137 10.44 2.69 -7.57
C ALA A 137 11.20 3.93 -8.10
N LEU A 138 10.48 5.00 -8.42
CA LEU A 138 11.08 6.28 -8.82
C LEU A 138 11.82 6.96 -7.66
N GLY A 139 11.27 6.91 -6.45
CA GLY A 139 11.93 7.34 -5.22
C GLY A 139 13.23 6.57 -4.95
N LEU A 140 13.22 5.25 -5.17
CA LEU A 140 14.42 4.41 -5.01
C LEU A 140 15.55 4.80 -5.97
N ARG A 141 15.21 5.06 -7.25
CA ARG A 141 16.19 5.55 -8.25
C ARG A 141 16.83 6.88 -7.82
N ALA A 142 16.10 7.74 -7.10
CA ALA A 142 16.63 9.00 -6.60
C ALA A 142 17.66 8.80 -5.47
N VAL A 143 17.40 7.85 -4.56
CA VAL A 143 18.31 7.50 -3.46
C VAL A 143 19.62 6.91 -4.01
N TRP A 144 19.55 6.07 -5.05
CA TRP A 144 20.74 5.47 -5.67
C TRP A 144 21.66 6.52 -6.31
N LYS A 145 21.11 7.54 -6.98
CA LYS A 145 21.93 8.61 -7.58
C LYS A 145 22.62 9.53 -6.57
N LYS A 146 22.09 9.68 -5.34
CA LYS A 146 22.70 10.54 -4.29
C LYS A 146 23.86 9.84 -3.54
N SER A 147 24.23 8.60 -3.91
CA SER A 147 25.27 7.81 -3.24
C SER A 147 26.47 7.44 -4.13
N CYS A 148 26.47 7.90 -5.38
CA CYS A 148 27.66 7.99 -6.23
C CYS A 148 28.07 9.46 -6.30
#